data_AF-A0A3R7TQW6-F1
#
_entry.id   AF-A0A3R7TQW6-F1
#
_cell.length_a   1.000
_cell.length_b   1.000
_cell.length_c   1.000
_cell.angle_alpha   90.00
_cell.angle_beta   90.00
_cell.angle_gamma   90.00
#
_symmetry.space_group_name_H-M   'P 1'
#
loop_
_entity.id
_entity.type
_entity.pdbx_description
1 polymer ?
#
loop_
_entity_poly.entity_id
_entity_poly.type
_entity_poly.pdbx_seq_one_letter_code
_entity_poly.pdbx_strand_id
1 'polypeptide(L)'
;MRFNSITVADHPDAWRRAGFTVVDDKVVIGRSLVFNLTGPGDDGTRSVCSWELGIDDVEPASYAPGNLSLQAAAPSTPSEGHHLHDNGVRNCMKAVILCSNTRESVDRLIDTVDGFAKPAMDQLDDKGIHFAIWMMEGCEVGLEMVSLDPNQGDDAMMAIFLVVDDLKATIECIGENDVTPIEVYGGREMVRIKPRIGVTPGICLIEKA
;
A
#
# COMPACT_ATOMS: atom_id res chain seq x y z
N MET A 1 -4.72 8.28 -12.98
CA MET A 1 -5.11 7.71 -11.67
C MET A 1 -3.89 7.63 -10.77
N ARG A 2 -4.09 7.85 -9.47
CA ARG A 2 -3.06 7.80 -8.43
C ARG A 2 -3.63 7.36 -7.10
N PHE A 3 -2.77 6.99 -6.16
CA PHE A 3 -3.16 7.02 -4.76
C PHE A 3 -3.27 8.47 -4.30
N ASN A 4 -4.29 8.76 -3.49
CA ASN A 4 -4.33 9.97 -2.69
C ASN A 4 -3.92 9.62 -1.25
N SER A 5 -4.61 8.65 -0.63
CA SER A 5 -4.29 8.23 0.73
C SER A 5 -4.70 6.81 1.07
N ILE A 6 -4.15 6.28 2.16
CA ILE A 6 -4.58 5.04 2.83
C ILE A 6 -4.75 5.37 4.31
N THR A 7 -5.89 5.02 4.89
CA THR A 7 -6.16 5.21 6.32
C THR A 7 -5.93 3.91 7.05
N VAL A 8 -5.13 3.95 8.11
CA VAL A 8 -4.75 2.77 8.91
C VAL A 8 -4.99 3.03 10.39
N ALA A 9 -5.53 2.02 11.07
CA ALA A 9 -5.77 2.04 12.51
C ALA A 9 -4.49 1.74 13.32
N ASP A 10 -3.40 2.41 12.96
CA ASP A 10 -2.12 2.33 13.64
C ASP A 10 -1.88 3.56 14.48
N HIS A 11 -1.19 3.38 15.62
CA HIS A 11 -0.76 4.51 16.42
C HIS A 11 0.43 5.22 15.74
N PRO A 12 0.43 6.56 15.63
CA PRO A 12 1.53 7.36 15.09
C PRO A 12 2.93 6.96 15.59
N ASP A 13 3.05 6.68 16.88
CA ASP A 13 4.34 6.28 17.47
C ASP A 13 4.89 4.94 16.96
N ALA A 14 4.05 4.03 16.48
CA ALA A 14 4.53 2.80 15.85
C ALA A 14 5.31 3.09 14.57
N TRP A 15 4.78 4.01 13.75
CA TRP A 15 5.40 4.46 12.52
C TRP A 15 6.67 5.28 12.80
N ARG A 16 6.64 6.17 13.81
CA ARG A 16 7.86 6.89 14.24
C ARG A 16 8.98 5.95 14.67
N ARG A 17 8.66 4.90 15.45
CA ARG A 17 9.65 3.88 15.86
C ARG A 17 10.23 3.09 14.70
N ALA A 18 9.47 2.92 13.62
CA ALA A 18 9.95 2.33 12.38
C ALA A 18 10.73 3.32 11.49
N GLY A 19 11.08 4.50 12.01
CA GLY A 19 11.87 5.52 11.32
C GLY A 19 11.10 6.33 10.27
N PHE A 20 9.76 6.28 10.29
CA PHE A 20 8.96 7.17 9.44
C PHE A 20 8.80 8.55 10.09
N THR A 21 8.87 9.58 9.25
CA THR A 21 8.48 10.93 9.63
C THR A 21 6.95 11.02 9.68
N VAL A 22 6.42 11.32 10.86
CA VAL A 22 4.98 11.46 11.09
C VAL A 22 4.67 12.90 11.51
N VAL A 23 3.89 13.61 10.68
CA VAL A 23 3.46 15.00 10.91
C VAL A 23 1.94 15.04 10.88
N ASP A 24 1.31 15.59 11.93
CA ASP A 24 -0.16 15.65 12.06
C ASP A 24 -0.84 14.30 11.78
N ASP A 25 -0.26 13.24 12.37
CA ASP A 25 -0.68 11.85 12.22
C ASP A 25 -0.72 11.33 10.77
N LYS A 26 0.12 11.93 9.92
CA LYS A 26 0.30 11.54 8.52
C LYS A 26 1.73 11.14 8.21
N VAL A 27 1.87 10.15 7.33
CA VAL A 27 3.15 9.76 6.74
C VAL A 27 3.05 9.95 5.23
N VAL A 28 3.85 10.85 4.68
CA VAL A 28 3.88 11.13 3.25
C VAL A 28 4.98 10.31 2.60
N ILE A 29 4.62 9.39 1.71
CA ILE A 29 5.59 8.59 0.95
C ILE A 29 5.79 9.20 -0.44
N GLY A 30 6.97 9.78 -0.64
CA GLY A 30 7.36 10.42 -1.88
C GLY A 30 6.36 11.50 -2.31
N ARG A 31 5.94 11.43 -3.58
CA ARG A 31 4.93 12.34 -4.15
C ARG A 31 3.59 11.65 -4.40
N SER A 32 3.44 10.38 -4.03
CA SER A 32 2.32 9.53 -4.46
C SER A 32 1.31 9.22 -3.38
N LEU A 33 1.72 8.95 -2.14
CA LEU A 33 0.85 8.30 -1.16
C LEU A 33 0.95 8.97 0.21
N VAL A 34 -0.20 9.18 0.86
CA VAL A 34 -0.27 9.58 2.28
C VAL A 34 -0.91 8.46 3.09
N PHE A 35 -0.25 8.05 4.18
CA PHE A 35 -0.93 7.27 5.22
C PHE A 35 -1.54 8.22 6.24
N ASN A 36 -2.83 8.06 6.53
CA ASN A 36 -3.50 8.70 7.67
C ASN A 36 -3.54 7.69 8.82
N LEU A 37 -2.96 8.05 9.96
CA LEU A 37 -2.84 7.20 11.14
C LEU A 37 -3.91 7.59 12.15
N THR A 38 -4.90 6.74 12.40
CA THR A 38 -6.03 7.10 13.27
C THR A 38 -5.86 6.62 14.71
N GLY A 39 -4.84 5.80 14.98
CA GLY A 39 -4.82 4.97 16.18
C GLY A 39 -5.73 3.74 16.05
N PRO A 40 -5.60 2.77 16.98
CA PRO A 40 -6.44 1.58 17.00
C PRO A 40 -7.91 1.96 17.18
N GLY A 41 -8.82 1.14 16.65
CA GLY A 41 -10.26 1.29 16.89
C GLY A 41 -10.63 1.12 18.36
N ASP A 42 -11.88 1.44 18.71
CA ASP A 42 -12.39 1.34 20.09
C ASP A 42 -12.28 -0.08 20.68
N ASP A 43 -12.29 -1.11 19.84
CA ASP A 43 -12.11 -2.53 20.18
C ASP A 43 -10.64 -2.98 20.16
N GLY A 44 -9.70 -2.05 19.93
CA GLY A 44 -8.27 -2.31 19.81
C GLY A 44 -7.85 -2.90 18.46
N THR A 45 -8.77 -3.05 17.50
CA THR A 45 -8.44 -3.57 16.17
C THR A 45 -7.50 -2.63 15.43
N ARG A 46 -6.62 -3.24 14.64
CA ARG A 46 -5.75 -2.53 13.71
C ARG A 46 -5.95 -3.15 12.34
N SER A 47 -6.13 -2.32 11.33
CA SER A 47 -6.35 -2.73 9.94
C SER A 47 -6.10 -1.55 9.00
N VAL A 48 -6.02 -1.83 7.70
CA VAL A 48 -6.31 -0.80 6.69
C VAL A 48 -7.81 -0.55 6.74
N CYS A 49 -8.21 0.67 7.08
CA CYS A 49 -9.62 1.03 7.31
C CYS A 49 -10.30 1.50 6.03
N SER A 50 -9.57 2.29 5.23
CA SER A 50 -10.04 2.81 3.95
C SER A 50 -8.86 3.26 3.10
N TRP A 51 -9.12 3.54 1.84
CA TRP A 51 -8.15 4.10 0.91
C TRP A 51 -8.86 5.05 -0.05
N GLU A 52 -8.10 6.00 -0.59
CA GLU A 52 -8.60 7.00 -1.51
C GLU A 52 -7.76 6.99 -2.78
N LEU A 53 -8.46 6.97 -3.92
CA LEU A 53 -7.88 7.08 -5.24
C LEU A 53 -8.20 8.44 -5.87
N GLY A 54 -7.17 9.01 -6.48
CA GLY A 54 -7.28 10.16 -7.37
C GLY A 54 -7.65 9.69 -8.78
N ILE A 55 -8.86 9.99 -9.24
CA ILE A 55 -9.35 9.71 -10.59
C ILE A 55 -9.74 11.03 -11.25
N ASP A 56 -9.32 11.25 -12.49
CA ASP A 56 -9.62 12.50 -13.21
C ASP A 56 -11.13 12.59 -13.51
N ASP A 57 -11.67 13.81 -13.42
CA ASP A 57 -13.06 14.15 -13.77
C ASP A 57 -14.15 13.34 -13.03
N VAL A 58 -13.87 12.83 -11.82
CA VAL A 58 -14.88 12.21 -10.94
C VAL A 58 -15.29 13.15 -9.80
N GLU A 59 -16.57 13.11 -9.47
CA GLU A 59 -17.08 13.70 -8.23
C GLU A 59 -16.70 12.81 -7.03
N PRO A 60 -16.41 13.39 -5.85
CA PRO A 60 -16.11 12.61 -4.66
C PRO A 60 -17.21 11.62 -4.31
N ALA A 61 -16.86 10.33 -4.22
CA ALA A 61 -17.81 9.25 -3.93
C ALA A 61 -17.16 8.11 -3.13
N SER A 62 -17.99 7.39 -2.37
CA SER A 62 -17.58 6.23 -1.59
C SER A 62 -18.10 4.95 -2.21
N TYR A 63 -17.25 3.93 -2.25
CA TYR A 63 -17.49 2.63 -2.86
C TYR A 63 -17.08 1.50 -1.91
N ALA A 64 -17.61 0.30 -2.15
CA ALA A 64 -17.30 -0.90 -1.37
C ALA A 64 -17.04 -2.15 -2.24
N PRO A 65 -16.17 -2.09 -3.28
CA PRO A 65 -15.90 -3.24 -4.14
C PRO A 65 -15.25 -4.36 -3.32
N GLY A 66 -15.93 -5.50 -3.19
CA GLY A 66 -15.39 -6.66 -2.46
C GLY A 66 -15.18 -6.39 -0.97
N ASN A 67 -16.00 -5.52 -0.38
CA ASN A 67 -15.90 -5.02 1.00
C ASN A 67 -14.69 -4.11 1.29
N LEU A 68 -13.96 -3.67 0.26
CA LEU A 68 -12.92 -2.64 0.41
C LEU A 68 -13.55 -1.25 0.55
N SER A 69 -13.33 -0.57 1.66
CA SER A 69 -13.76 0.82 1.85
C SER A 69 -12.90 1.76 0.98
N LEU A 70 -13.43 2.18 -0.17
CA LEU A 70 -12.74 3.01 -1.15
C LEU A 70 -13.42 4.36 -1.31
N GLN A 71 -12.65 5.44 -1.35
CA GLN A 71 -13.09 6.75 -1.80
C GLN A 71 -12.44 7.08 -3.16
N ALA A 72 -13.22 7.60 -4.09
CA ALA A 72 -12.68 8.23 -5.30
C ALA A 72 -12.89 9.74 -5.17
N ALA A 73 -11.88 10.51 -5.56
CA ALA A 73 -11.92 11.96 -5.61
C ALA A 73 -10.96 12.46 -6.69
N ALA A 74 -10.90 13.78 -6.89
CA ALA A 74 -9.91 14.39 -7.75
C ALA A 74 -8.47 14.04 -7.28
N PRO A 75 -7.51 13.89 -8.21
CA PRO A 75 -6.12 13.62 -7.85
C PRO A 75 -5.55 14.72 -6.95
N SER A 76 -4.90 14.32 -5.85
CA SER A 76 -4.23 15.26 -4.94
C SER A 76 -2.76 14.89 -4.78
N THR A 77 -1.90 15.91 -4.81
CA THR A 77 -0.45 15.73 -4.55
C THR A 77 -0.13 16.19 -3.14
N PRO A 78 0.59 15.39 -2.34
CA PRO A 78 1.06 15.82 -1.03
C PRO A 78 1.96 17.07 -1.12
N SER A 79 1.94 17.91 -0.09
CA SER A 79 2.83 19.07 0.00
C SER A 79 4.30 18.66 0.05
N GLU A 80 5.19 19.47 -0.54
CA GLU A 80 6.63 19.22 -0.51
C GLU A 80 7.20 19.25 0.91
N GLY A 81 8.29 18.50 1.14
CA GLY A 81 9.09 18.56 2.37
C GLY A 81 8.78 17.52 3.46
N HIS A 82 7.65 16.80 3.38
CA HIS A 82 7.26 15.82 4.41
C HIS A 82 7.61 14.36 4.06
N HIS A 83 8.38 14.14 2.99
CA HIS A 83 8.66 12.82 2.41
C HIS A 83 10.06 12.27 2.74
N LEU A 84 10.82 12.95 3.61
CA LEU A 84 12.12 12.45 4.08
C LEU A 84 11.90 11.64 5.35
N HIS A 85 12.42 10.41 5.38
CA HIS A 85 12.28 9.48 6.49
C HIS A 85 13.65 8.98 6.95
N ASP A 86 13.84 8.84 8.25
CA ASP A 86 15.09 8.34 8.84
C ASP A 86 15.39 6.90 8.40
N ASN A 87 14.35 6.11 8.14
CA ASN A 87 14.47 4.75 7.62
C ASN A 87 14.83 4.69 6.12
N GLY A 88 14.99 5.82 5.43
CA GLY A 88 15.43 5.87 4.03
C GLY A 88 14.36 5.55 2.99
N VAL A 89 13.08 5.42 3.38
CA VAL A 89 11.96 5.28 2.42
C VAL A 89 11.85 6.53 1.55
N ARG A 90 11.64 6.33 0.24
CA ARG A 90 11.55 7.42 -0.75
C ARG A 90 10.23 7.49 -1.50
N ASN A 91 9.72 6.36 -1.96
CA ASN A 91 8.53 6.32 -2.81
C ASN A 91 7.80 4.99 -2.66
N CYS A 92 6.55 4.98 -3.09
CA CYS A 92 5.77 3.76 -3.20
C CYS A 92 6.18 3.01 -4.47
N MET A 93 6.43 1.71 -4.35
CA MET A 93 6.50 0.82 -5.51
C MET A 93 5.09 0.40 -5.89
N LYS A 94 4.37 -0.21 -4.95
CA LYS A 94 2.98 -0.65 -5.16
C LYS A 94 2.20 -0.91 -3.87
N ALA A 95 0.88 -0.90 -3.98
CA ALA A 95 -0.03 -1.54 -3.02
C ALA A 95 -0.58 -2.83 -3.60
N VAL A 96 -0.82 -3.83 -2.75
CA VAL A 96 -1.34 -5.15 -3.14
C VAL A 96 -2.67 -5.41 -2.44
N ILE A 97 -3.69 -5.71 -3.23
CA ILE A 97 -4.96 -6.28 -2.79
C ILE A 97 -4.89 -7.79 -2.99
N LEU A 98 -5.07 -8.55 -1.92
CA LEU A 98 -5.32 -9.98 -2.01
C LEU A 98 -6.81 -10.23 -2.19
N CYS A 99 -7.13 -11.14 -3.10
CA CYS A 99 -8.50 -11.54 -3.40
C CYS A 99 -8.58 -13.06 -3.60
N SER A 100 -9.79 -13.61 -3.48
CA SER A 100 -10.05 -15.04 -3.74
C SER A 100 -10.08 -15.39 -5.23
N ASN A 101 -10.40 -14.44 -6.11
CA ASN A 101 -10.39 -14.59 -7.56
C ASN A 101 -10.08 -13.25 -8.23
N THR A 102 -8.93 -13.15 -8.89
CA THR A 102 -8.46 -11.91 -9.50
C THR A 102 -9.41 -11.39 -10.57
N ARG A 103 -9.93 -12.25 -11.46
CA ARG A 103 -10.83 -11.81 -12.53
C ARG A 103 -12.11 -11.20 -11.98
N GLU A 104 -12.77 -11.92 -11.08
CA GLU A 104 -14.04 -11.45 -10.50
C GLU A 104 -13.86 -10.17 -9.69
N SER A 105 -12.71 -10.02 -9.04
CA SER A 105 -12.41 -8.83 -8.21
C SER A 105 -12.03 -7.62 -9.07
N VAL A 106 -11.33 -7.84 -10.19
CA VAL A 106 -11.07 -6.81 -11.22
C VAL A 106 -12.39 -6.33 -11.83
N ASP A 107 -13.24 -7.25 -12.30
CA ASP A 107 -14.54 -6.91 -12.90
C ASP A 107 -15.40 -6.13 -11.90
N ARG A 108 -15.47 -6.61 -10.66
CA ARG A 108 -16.19 -5.92 -9.57
C ARG A 108 -15.67 -4.51 -9.33
N LEU A 109 -14.35 -4.31 -9.31
CA LEU A 109 -13.75 -3.00 -9.07
C LEU A 109 -14.10 -2.01 -10.21
N ILE A 110 -13.99 -2.46 -11.46
CA ILE A 110 -14.30 -1.65 -12.65
C ILE A 110 -15.80 -1.31 -12.72
N ASP A 111 -16.67 -2.29 -12.45
CA ASP A 111 -18.13 -2.10 -12.53
C ASP A 111 -18.68 -1.25 -11.38
N THR A 112 -17.96 -1.16 -10.26
CA THR A 112 -18.41 -0.44 -9.06
C THR A 112 -17.91 1.00 -9.02
N VAL A 113 -16.69 1.26 -9.48
CA VAL A 113 -16.00 2.55 -9.26
C VAL A 113 -16.00 3.37 -10.54
N ASP A 114 -16.72 4.50 -10.52
CA ASP A 114 -16.80 5.38 -11.68
C ASP A 114 -15.41 5.89 -12.10
N GLY A 115 -15.14 5.86 -13.40
CA GLY A 115 -13.85 6.28 -13.97
C GLY A 115 -12.69 5.31 -13.73
N PHE A 116 -12.93 4.16 -13.08
CA PHE A 116 -11.89 3.16 -12.87
C PHE A 116 -11.63 2.35 -14.15
N ALA A 117 -10.43 2.48 -14.70
CA ALA A 117 -10.07 1.89 -16.00
C ALA A 117 -9.66 0.41 -15.88
N LYS A 118 -9.55 -0.26 -17.04
CA LYS A 118 -8.94 -1.60 -17.11
C LYS A 118 -7.46 -1.57 -16.68
N PRO A 119 -6.96 -2.65 -16.06
CA PRO A 119 -5.56 -2.75 -15.68
C PRO A 119 -4.65 -2.71 -16.92
N ALA A 120 -3.43 -2.21 -16.72
CA ALA A 120 -2.38 -2.19 -17.75
C ALA A 120 -1.82 -3.60 -18.01
N MET A 121 -1.82 -4.46 -16.99
CA MET A 121 -1.46 -5.87 -17.10
C MET A 121 -2.52 -6.72 -16.44
N ASP A 122 -2.91 -7.82 -17.09
CA ASP A 122 -3.91 -8.77 -16.62
C ASP A 122 -3.52 -10.15 -17.18
N GLN A 123 -2.82 -10.95 -16.38
CA GLN A 123 -2.16 -12.16 -16.88
C GLN A 123 -1.91 -13.21 -15.79
N LEU A 124 -1.56 -14.41 -16.24
CA LEU A 124 -1.05 -15.49 -15.39
C LEU A 124 0.48 -15.42 -15.35
N ASP A 125 1.07 -15.67 -14.18
CA ASP A 125 2.51 -15.93 -14.07
C ASP A 125 2.87 -17.37 -14.51
N ASP A 126 4.15 -17.72 -14.42
CA ASP A 126 4.66 -19.05 -14.77
C ASP A 126 4.14 -20.18 -13.87
N LYS A 127 3.57 -19.83 -12.71
CA LYS A 127 2.97 -20.74 -11.74
C LYS A 127 1.44 -20.78 -11.84
N GLY A 128 0.85 -20.03 -12.78
CA GLY A 128 -0.59 -19.95 -12.96
C GLY A 128 -1.29 -19.03 -11.96
N ILE A 129 -0.56 -18.17 -11.25
CA ILE A 129 -1.12 -17.14 -10.38
C ILE A 129 -1.64 -16.01 -11.26
N HIS A 130 -2.92 -15.67 -11.11
CA HIS A 130 -3.54 -14.57 -11.84
C HIS A 130 -3.32 -13.25 -11.08
N PHE A 131 -2.72 -12.27 -11.73
CA PHE A 131 -2.57 -10.92 -11.21
C PHE A 131 -3.02 -9.86 -12.22
N ALA A 132 -3.46 -8.72 -11.70
CA ALA A 132 -3.80 -7.53 -12.46
C ALA A 132 -3.09 -6.32 -11.87
N ILE A 133 -2.54 -5.46 -12.73
CA ILE A 133 -1.76 -4.28 -12.30
C ILE A 133 -2.26 -3.02 -13.01
N TRP A 134 -2.51 -1.98 -12.23
CA TRP A 134 -2.73 -0.62 -12.70
C TRP A 134 -1.49 0.23 -12.43
N MET A 135 -1.00 0.89 -13.47
CA MET A 135 0.08 1.86 -13.33
C MET A 135 -0.46 3.14 -12.68
N MET A 136 0.09 3.50 -11.53
CA MET A 136 -0.36 4.68 -10.76
C MET A 136 0.70 5.78 -10.80
N GLU A 137 0.25 7.02 -10.97
CA GLU A 137 1.15 8.17 -10.97
C GLU A 137 1.92 8.26 -9.64
N GLY A 138 3.24 8.47 -9.74
CA GLY A 138 4.15 8.60 -8.60
C GLY A 138 4.51 7.28 -7.89
N CYS A 139 4.09 6.13 -8.44
CA CYS A 139 4.55 4.81 -8.03
C CYS A 139 5.48 4.20 -9.10
N GLU A 140 6.39 3.31 -8.72
CA GLU A 140 7.18 2.54 -9.71
C GLU A 140 6.31 1.52 -10.48
N VAL A 141 5.32 0.96 -9.79
CA VAL A 141 4.35 0.01 -10.36
C VAL A 141 2.93 0.54 -10.17
N GLY A 142 2.38 0.57 -8.95
CA GLY A 142 1.05 1.13 -8.70
C GLY A 142 0.14 0.25 -7.83
N LEU A 143 -1.00 -0.19 -8.36
CA LEU A 143 -1.91 -1.10 -7.65
C LEU A 143 -1.84 -2.48 -8.28
N GLU A 144 -1.65 -3.51 -7.46
CA GLU A 144 -1.73 -4.91 -7.86
C GLU A 144 -2.91 -5.57 -7.15
N MET A 145 -3.66 -6.36 -7.90
CA MET A 145 -4.67 -7.27 -7.37
C MET A 145 -4.28 -8.69 -7.75
N VAL A 146 -4.24 -9.59 -6.78
CA VAL A 146 -3.72 -10.94 -6.99
C VAL A 146 -4.40 -11.96 -6.09
N SER A 147 -4.62 -13.16 -6.64
CA SER A 147 -5.12 -14.31 -5.89
C SER A 147 -4.00 -15.30 -5.62
N LEU A 148 -3.54 -15.32 -4.36
CA LEU A 148 -2.55 -16.28 -3.87
C LEU A 148 -3.20 -17.44 -3.10
N ASP A 149 -4.39 -17.22 -2.54
CA ASP A 149 -5.19 -18.21 -1.85
C ASP A 149 -6.65 -18.06 -2.31
N PRO A 150 -7.25 -19.08 -2.95
CA PRO A 150 -8.66 -19.03 -3.32
C PRO A 150 -9.62 -18.93 -2.11
N ASN A 151 -9.12 -19.20 -0.89
CA ASN A 151 -9.88 -19.08 0.35
C ASN A 151 -9.62 -17.76 1.11
N GLN A 152 -8.94 -16.79 0.49
CA GLN A 152 -8.65 -15.47 1.08
C GLN A 152 -9.90 -14.77 1.67
N GLY A 153 -11.09 -15.06 1.15
CA GLY A 153 -12.35 -14.45 1.55
C GLY A 153 -12.56 -13.12 0.84
N ASP A 154 -12.92 -12.10 1.62
CA ASP A 154 -13.09 -10.72 1.15
C ASP A 154 -11.78 -10.13 0.62
N ASP A 155 -11.90 -9.16 -0.28
CA ASP A 155 -10.74 -8.48 -0.82
C ASP A 155 -10.12 -7.61 0.27
N ALA A 156 -8.79 -7.66 0.40
CA ALA A 156 -8.09 -6.94 1.46
C ALA A 156 -6.78 -6.32 0.95
N MET A 157 -6.57 -5.04 1.25
CA MET A 157 -5.27 -4.40 1.05
C MET A 157 -4.28 -4.96 2.07
N MET A 158 -3.40 -5.85 1.61
CA MET A 158 -2.59 -6.68 2.49
C MET A 158 -1.14 -6.18 2.61
N ALA A 159 -0.58 -5.64 1.53
CA ALA A 159 0.83 -5.27 1.51
C ALA A 159 1.07 -3.97 0.74
N ILE A 160 2.02 -3.17 1.23
CA ILE A 160 2.53 -1.98 0.55
C ILE A 160 4.04 -2.11 0.43
N PHE A 161 4.52 -1.98 -0.80
CA PHE A 161 5.95 -2.04 -1.13
C PHE A 161 6.47 -0.61 -1.23
N LEU A 162 7.43 -0.29 -0.36
CA LEU A 162 8.07 1.01 -0.26
C LEU A 162 9.55 0.87 -0.61
N VAL A 163 10.04 1.77 -1.46
CA VAL A 163 11.41 1.73 -1.96
C VAL A 163 12.32 2.48 -1.01
N VAL A 164 13.46 1.87 -0.68
CA VAL A 164 14.52 2.43 0.16
C VAL A 164 15.84 2.53 -0.61
N ASP A 165 16.69 3.49 -0.24
CA ASP A 165 18.01 3.66 -0.87
C ASP A 165 19.03 2.61 -0.51
N ASP A 166 19.06 2.26 0.78
CA ASP A 166 20.06 1.40 1.41
C ASP A 166 19.31 0.53 2.41
N LEU A 167 19.03 -0.70 1.99
CA LEU A 167 18.24 -1.63 2.80
C LEU A 167 18.93 -1.95 4.13
N LYS A 168 20.26 -1.97 4.17
CA LYS A 168 21.00 -2.27 5.41
C LYS A 168 20.88 -1.15 6.40
N ALA A 169 21.03 0.10 5.95
CA ALA A 169 20.80 1.28 6.80
C ALA A 169 19.34 1.35 7.29
N THR A 170 18.37 1.01 6.44
CA THR A 170 16.97 0.88 6.82
C THR A 170 16.76 -0.17 7.93
N ILE A 171 17.37 -1.35 7.78
CA ILE A 171 17.29 -2.44 8.78
C ILE A 171 17.94 -2.00 10.09
N GLU A 172 19.09 -1.33 10.05
CA GLU A 172 19.76 -0.80 11.25
C GLU A 172 18.89 0.25 11.97
N CYS A 173 18.26 1.15 11.21
CA CYS A 173 17.36 2.16 11.74
C CYS A 173 16.14 1.55 12.45
N ILE A 174 15.51 0.53 11.84
CA ILE A 174 14.30 -0.11 12.39
C ILE A 174 14.65 -1.11 13.51
N GLY A 175 15.79 -1.79 13.38
CA GLY A 175 16.23 -2.90 14.22
C GLY A 175 16.01 -4.26 13.57
N GLU A 176 17.05 -5.09 13.53
CA GLU A 176 17.04 -6.44 12.91
C GLU A 176 15.93 -7.35 13.47
N ASN A 177 15.63 -7.21 14.76
CA ASN A 177 14.58 -8.01 15.40
C ASN A 177 13.17 -7.62 14.94
N ASP A 178 13.00 -6.42 14.39
CA ASP A 178 11.71 -5.82 14.02
C ASP A 178 11.39 -5.96 12.52
N VAL A 179 12.31 -6.54 11.75
CA VAL A 179 12.11 -6.91 10.35
C VAL A 179 12.27 -8.41 10.12
N THR A 180 11.73 -8.93 9.02
CA THR A 180 11.99 -10.31 8.56
C THR A 180 13.43 -10.46 8.04
N PRO A 181 13.94 -11.71 7.91
CA PRO A 181 15.15 -11.95 7.13
C PRO A 181 15.03 -11.38 5.72
N ILE A 182 16.17 -11.03 5.13
CA ILE A 182 16.25 -10.53 3.75
C ILE A 182 15.78 -11.63 2.78
N GLU A 183 14.90 -11.23 1.87
CA GLU A 183 14.43 -12.04 0.75
C GLU A 183 14.71 -11.32 -0.58
N VAL A 184 14.72 -12.06 -1.69
CA VAL A 184 14.89 -11.49 -3.02
C VAL A 184 13.55 -11.44 -3.72
N TYR A 185 13.12 -10.24 -4.11
CA TYR A 185 11.88 -9.98 -4.82
C TYR A 185 12.16 -9.20 -6.11
N GLY A 186 11.84 -9.78 -7.27
CA GLY A 186 12.07 -9.12 -8.56
C GLY A 186 13.54 -8.75 -8.82
N GLY A 187 14.48 -9.54 -8.28
CA GLY A 187 15.92 -9.28 -8.38
C GLY A 187 16.47 -8.26 -7.38
N ARG A 188 15.64 -7.71 -6.50
CA ARG A 188 16.02 -6.72 -5.47
C ARG A 188 15.93 -7.34 -4.08
N GLU A 189 16.78 -6.92 -3.15
CA GLU A 189 16.67 -7.32 -1.75
C GLU A 189 15.49 -6.62 -1.07
N MET A 190 14.81 -7.32 -0.18
CA MET A 190 13.63 -6.83 0.52
C MET A 190 13.55 -7.38 1.94
N VAL A 191 12.97 -6.61 2.86
CA VAL A 191 12.49 -7.09 4.17
C VAL A 191 11.04 -6.66 4.38
N ARG A 192 10.36 -7.29 5.35
CA ARG A 192 9.05 -6.86 5.84
C ARG A 192 9.16 -6.37 7.27
N ILE A 193 8.47 -5.27 7.57
CA ILE A 193 8.27 -4.84 8.95
C ILE A 193 7.40 -5.89 9.66
N LYS A 194 7.82 -6.36 10.84
CA LYS A 194 7.04 -7.34 11.60
C LYS A 194 5.82 -6.66 12.24
N PRO A 195 4.62 -7.28 12.22
CA PRO A 195 3.40 -6.70 12.78
C PRO A 195 3.50 -6.28 14.25
N ARG A 196 4.40 -6.92 15.01
CA ARG A 196 4.59 -6.68 16.45
C ARG A 196 4.96 -5.24 16.82
N ILE A 197 5.50 -4.44 15.90
CA ILE A 197 5.82 -3.03 16.19
C ILE A 197 4.61 -2.10 16.08
N GLY A 198 3.49 -2.63 15.57
CA GLY A 198 2.21 -1.93 15.46
C GLY A 198 2.02 -1.17 14.15
N VAL A 199 2.69 -1.62 13.09
CA VAL A 199 2.41 -1.24 11.70
C VAL A 199 1.59 -2.37 11.08
N THR A 200 0.36 -2.07 10.67
CA THR A 200 -0.61 -3.10 10.30
C THR A 200 -0.55 -3.55 8.85
N PRO A 201 -0.48 -2.66 7.85
CA PRO A 201 -0.26 -3.12 6.48
C PRO A 201 1.06 -3.90 6.44
N GLY A 202 1.12 -4.95 5.62
CA GLY A 202 2.39 -5.62 5.33
C GLY A 202 3.33 -4.66 4.61
N ILE A 203 4.10 -3.87 5.36
CA ILE A 203 5.07 -2.94 4.77
C ILE A 203 6.32 -3.73 4.36
N CYS A 204 6.47 -3.88 3.06
CA CYS A 204 7.65 -4.42 2.40
C CYS A 204 8.60 -3.28 2.06
N LEU A 205 9.82 -3.32 2.59
CA LEU A 205 10.89 -2.36 2.32
C LEU A 205 11.84 -2.99 1.32
N ILE A 206 11.92 -2.44 0.11
CA ILE A 206 12.66 -3.02 -1.01
C ILE A 206 13.76 -2.06 -1.47
N GLU A 207 14.99 -2.57 -1.60
CA GLU A 207 16.13 -1.80 -2.07
C GLU A 207 15.85 -1.27 -3.48
N LYS A 208 16.21 -0.03 -3.81
CA LYS A 208 16.08 0.51 -5.17
C LYS A 208 16.75 -0.38 -6.24
N ALA A 209 16.24 -0.31 -7.47
CA ALA A 209 16.79 -1.03 -8.62
C ALA A 209 18.17 -0.49 -9.06
#